data_AF-D9XWX9-F1
#
_entry.id   AF-D9XWX9-F1
#
_cell.length_a   1.000
_cell.length_b   1.000
_cell.length_c   1.000
_cell.angle_alpha   90.00
_cell.angle_beta   90.00
_cell.angle_gamma   90.00
#
_symmetry.space_group_name_H-M   'P 1'
#
loop_
_entity.id
_entity.type
_entity.pdbx_description
1 polymer ?
#
loop_
_entity_poly.entity_id
_entity_poly.type
_entity_poly.pdbx_seq_one_letter_code
_entity_poly.pdbx_strand_id
1 'polypeptide(L)'
;MLATAKYLVNNVNFPNAVVKRPGTVHVQTHHGTPLKRMGVDQLPFPAAAQGLDFEALLERVDKWDYSVSSNSHTTRMWERAYPSRYVSLDHGYPRNDVYYTAGAAEIRAVRERLGIAPGRRAVLYAPTHRDYEAGWTPRLDLAALSDRLGEDTVLLVRGHYFYDGAASPLTGLRRSGRVVDVSSYDPVEELCLAADVLVTDYSSIMFDYANLDRPIVIHADDWETYRTTRGVYFDLTAEAPGPVARTQEELTGILTTDAWRDENAAKARAVFRRRFCEYDDGRAAERVVRRVFLGQDEASLPPVLPVGERTPAPTPEEAA
;
A
#
# COMPACT_ATOMS: atom_id res chain seq x y z
N MET A 1 10.83 -22.80 -16.99
CA MET A 1 10.26 -21.47 -17.36
C MET A 1 11.32 -20.37 -17.38
N LEU A 2 12.06 -20.10 -16.28
CA LEU A 2 13.09 -19.04 -16.22
C LEU A 2 14.23 -19.21 -17.25
N ALA A 3 14.60 -20.45 -17.56
CA ALA A 3 15.68 -20.75 -18.52
C ALA A 3 15.34 -20.41 -19.99
N THR A 4 14.07 -20.19 -20.33
CA THR A 4 13.62 -19.97 -21.72
C THR A 4 12.86 -18.67 -21.94
N ALA A 5 12.27 -18.07 -20.89
CA ALA A 5 11.48 -16.85 -20.98
C ALA A 5 12.29 -15.64 -21.49
N LYS A 6 11.73 -14.88 -22.44
CA LYS A 6 12.31 -13.60 -22.90
C LYS A 6 12.08 -12.47 -21.89
N TYR A 7 10.89 -12.42 -21.29
CA TYR A 7 10.52 -11.38 -20.32
C TYR A 7 10.35 -12.01 -18.93
N LEU A 8 10.94 -11.38 -17.93
CA LEU A 8 10.84 -11.76 -16.52
C LEU A 8 10.30 -10.55 -15.75
N VAL A 9 9.08 -10.65 -15.24
CA VAL A 9 8.41 -9.58 -14.48
C VAL A 9 8.29 -10.01 -13.02
N ASN A 10 8.65 -9.13 -12.09
CA ASN A 10 8.53 -9.40 -10.66
C ASN A 10 8.24 -8.11 -9.89
N ASN A 11 7.59 -8.23 -8.73
CA ASN A 11 7.32 -7.14 -7.79
C ASN A 11 8.18 -7.23 -6.51
N VAL A 12 8.90 -8.33 -6.31
CA VAL A 12 9.81 -8.58 -5.17
C VAL A 12 11.21 -8.90 -5.68
N ASN A 13 11.77 -10.08 -5.38
CA ASN A 13 13.08 -10.49 -5.88
C ASN A 13 12.99 -11.87 -6.52
N PHE A 14 13.72 -12.08 -7.62
CA PHE A 14 14.04 -13.42 -8.06
C PHE A 14 15.10 -14.04 -7.13
N PRO A 15 15.15 -15.37 -6.99
CA PRO A 15 16.23 -16.02 -6.28
C PRO A 15 17.62 -15.60 -6.80
N ASN A 16 18.62 -15.51 -5.92
CA ASN A 16 19.99 -15.08 -6.29
C ASN A 16 20.60 -15.94 -7.40
N ALA A 17 20.25 -17.23 -7.41
CA ALA A 17 20.70 -18.22 -8.41
C ALA A 17 20.20 -17.95 -9.84
N VAL A 18 19.27 -17.02 -10.05
CA VAL A 18 18.82 -16.65 -11.39
C VAL A 18 19.95 -15.93 -12.13
N VAL A 19 20.44 -16.54 -13.20
CA VAL A 19 21.43 -15.97 -14.12
C VAL A 19 20.70 -15.22 -15.24
N LYS A 20 21.03 -13.94 -15.44
CA LYS A 20 20.48 -13.14 -16.55
C LYS A 20 21.11 -13.64 -17.86
N ARG A 21 20.27 -14.05 -18.81
CA ARG A 21 20.73 -14.53 -20.12
C ARG A 21 20.80 -13.35 -21.10
N PRO A 22 21.73 -13.37 -22.06
CA PRO A 22 21.73 -12.39 -23.15
C PRO A 22 20.37 -12.38 -23.86
N GLY A 23 19.81 -11.17 -24.08
CA GLY A 23 18.53 -10.97 -24.76
C GLY A 23 17.26 -11.13 -23.89
N THR A 24 17.38 -11.43 -22.58
CA THR A 24 16.23 -11.39 -21.67
C THR A 24 16.02 -9.99 -21.10
N VAL A 25 14.76 -9.64 -20.88
CA VAL A 25 14.32 -8.36 -20.31
C VAL A 25 13.72 -8.60 -18.93
N HIS A 26 14.30 -7.98 -17.91
CA HIS A 26 13.84 -8.06 -16.52
C HIS A 26 13.15 -6.75 -16.13
N VAL A 27 11.88 -6.86 -15.73
CA VAL A 27 11.06 -5.74 -15.28
C VAL A 27 10.80 -5.90 -13.79
N GLN A 28 11.27 -4.94 -13.02
CA GLN A 28 10.98 -4.84 -11.60
C GLN A 28 9.83 -3.84 -11.41
N THR A 29 8.67 -4.33 -11.00
CA THR A 29 7.49 -3.50 -10.76
C THR A 29 7.45 -2.93 -9.35
N HIS A 30 8.29 -3.44 -8.43
CA HIS A 30 8.23 -3.13 -6.99
C HIS A 30 6.83 -3.36 -6.39
N HIS A 31 6.65 -2.96 -5.13
CA HIS A 31 5.43 -3.26 -4.36
C HIS A 31 4.98 -2.09 -3.47
N GLY A 32 5.28 -0.86 -3.87
CA GLY A 32 4.77 0.35 -3.22
C GLY A 32 5.77 1.50 -3.19
N THR A 33 5.29 2.69 -2.89
CA THR A 33 6.14 3.85 -2.64
C THR A 33 6.85 3.71 -1.29
N PRO A 34 8.17 3.96 -1.22
CA PRO A 34 8.92 3.75 0.01
C PRO A 34 8.75 4.93 0.99
N LEU A 35 8.22 4.61 2.18
CA LEU A 35 8.38 5.45 3.37
C LEU A 35 9.68 5.11 4.10
N LYS A 36 9.88 3.83 4.43
CA LYS A 36 11.08 3.33 5.10
C LYS A 36 12.28 3.32 4.15
N ARG A 37 13.51 3.45 4.68
CA ARG A 37 14.74 3.30 3.89
C ARG A 37 14.84 1.89 3.31
N MET A 38 15.30 1.80 2.06
CA MET A 38 15.34 0.56 1.30
C MET A 38 16.71 0.35 0.66
N GLY A 39 17.00 -0.89 0.27
CA GLY A 39 18.24 -1.22 -0.42
C GLY A 39 19.46 -0.74 0.36
N VAL A 40 20.44 -0.14 -0.33
CA VAL A 40 21.68 0.36 0.29
C VAL A 40 21.44 1.53 1.26
N ASP A 41 20.29 2.20 1.20
CA ASP A 41 19.95 3.26 2.18
C ASP A 41 19.72 2.72 3.59
N GLN A 42 19.64 1.40 3.77
CA GLN A 42 19.58 0.77 5.09
C GLN A 42 20.96 0.65 5.78
N LEU A 43 22.07 0.85 5.06
CA LEU A 43 23.43 0.74 5.63
C LEU A 43 23.64 1.54 6.94
N PRO A 44 23.10 2.77 7.10
CA PRO A 44 23.24 3.53 8.35
C PRO A 44 22.37 3.02 9.51
N PHE A 45 21.54 2.00 9.29
CA PHE A 45 20.54 1.50 10.25
C PHE A 45 20.83 0.03 10.60
N PRO A 46 21.68 -0.26 11.61
CA PRO A 46 22.14 -1.62 11.88
C PRO A 46 21.02 -2.65 12.10
N ALA A 47 19.94 -2.27 12.79
CA ALA A 47 18.79 -3.15 13.01
C ALA A 47 18.07 -3.53 11.71
N ALA A 48 17.96 -2.60 10.76
CA ALA A 48 17.36 -2.85 9.44
C ALA A 48 18.32 -3.58 8.48
N ALA A 49 19.62 -3.33 8.61
CA ALA A 49 20.66 -3.93 7.78
C ALA A 49 21.05 -5.36 8.21
N GLN A 50 20.65 -5.78 9.41
CA GLN A 50 21.01 -7.08 9.95
C GLN A 50 20.53 -8.22 9.05
N GLY A 51 21.45 -9.10 8.64
CA GLY A 51 21.16 -10.23 7.77
C GLY A 51 20.96 -9.88 6.29
N LEU A 52 21.11 -8.61 5.90
CA LEU A 52 21.10 -8.20 4.50
C LEU A 52 22.48 -8.37 3.88
N ASP A 53 22.49 -9.03 2.73
CA ASP A 53 23.65 -9.08 1.84
C ASP A 53 23.49 -8.00 0.76
N PHE A 54 24.23 -6.90 0.92
CA PHE A 54 24.18 -5.75 0.02
C PHE A 54 24.90 -6.02 -1.31
N GLU A 55 25.91 -6.90 -1.34
CA GLU A 55 26.58 -7.29 -2.58
C GLU A 55 25.63 -8.13 -3.43
N ALA A 56 25.03 -9.18 -2.85
CA ALA A 56 24.01 -9.97 -3.53
C ALA A 56 22.77 -9.14 -3.91
N LEU A 57 22.44 -8.09 -3.14
CA LEU A 57 21.40 -7.13 -3.53
C LEU A 57 21.80 -6.41 -4.82
N LEU A 58 22.98 -5.80 -4.89
CA LEU A 58 23.43 -5.06 -6.06
C LEU A 58 23.56 -5.98 -7.28
N GLU A 59 24.08 -7.20 -7.12
CA GLU A 59 24.11 -8.21 -8.18
C GLU A 59 22.70 -8.55 -8.70
N ARG A 60 21.68 -8.57 -7.84
CA ARG A 60 20.28 -8.75 -8.27
C ARG A 60 19.77 -7.55 -9.03
N VAL A 61 20.03 -6.34 -8.54
CA VAL A 61 19.56 -5.09 -9.15
C VAL A 61 20.20 -4.89 -10.52
N ASP A 62 21.47 -5.26 -10.70
CA ASP A 62 22.18 -5.21 -12.00
C ASP A 62 21.55 -6.09 -13.07
N LYS A 63 20.64 -7.01 -12.69
CA LYS A 63 19.87 -7.80 -13.64
C LYS A 63 18.65 -7.04 -14.17
N TRP A 64 18.21 -5.96 -13.55
CA TRP A 64 17.01 -5.24 -13.99
C TRP A 64 17.30 -4.43 -15.26
N ASP A 65 16.40 -4.51 -16.23
CA ASP A 65 16.41 -3.60 -17.39
C ASP A 65 15.48 -2.41 -17.14
N TYR A 66 14.36 -2.65 -16.44
CA TYR A 66 13.36 -1.65 -16.13
C TYR A 66 12.94 -1.68 -14.65
N SER A 67 12.69 -0.51 -14.09
CA SER A 67 12.24 -0.30 -12.72
C SER A 67 11.00 0.62 -12.73
N VAL A 68 9.84 0.09 -12.37
CA VAL A 68 8.58 0.86 -12.40
C VAL A 68 8.45 1.76 -11.17
N SER A 69 7.94 2.96 -11.38
CA SER A 69 7.70 3.94 -10.33
C SER A 69 6.29 4.53 -10.45
N SER A 70 5.69 4.86 -9.30
CA SER A 70 4.36 5.49 -9.20
C SER A 70 4.43 7.01 -8.97
N ASN A 71 5.60 7.55 -8.61
CA ASN A 71 5.82 8.99 -8.42
C ASN A 71 7.30 9.37 -8.43
N SER A 72 7.59 10.65 -8.67
CA SER A 72 8.96 11.19 -8.67
C SER A 72 9.71 11.00 -7.35
N HIS A 73 9.01 10.88 -6.20
CA HIS A 73 9.64 10.50 -4.93
C HIS A 73 10.21 9.09 -5.02
N THR A 74 9.40 8.13 -5.45
CA THR A 74 9.78 6.72 -5.62
C THR A 74 10.96 6.57 -6.59
N THR A 75 10.92 7.26 -7.72
CA THR A 75 12.00 7.26 -8.72
C THR A 75 13.33 7.69 -8.09
N ARG A 76 13.34 8.85 -7.42
CA ARG A 76 14.53 9.36 -6.73
C ARG A 76 15.04 8.43 -5.63
N MET A 77 14.13 7.79 -4.89
CA MET A 77 14.54 6.88 -3.81
C MET A 77 15.11 5.58 -4.37
N TRP A 78 14.58 5.04 -5.46
CA TRP A 78 15.12 3.86 -6.12
C TRP A 78 16.48 4.10 -6.76
N GLU A 79 16.69 5.24 -7.43
CA GLU A 79 18.01 5.60 -7.99
C GLU A 79 19.10 5.63 -6.92
N ARG A 80 18.75 6.02 -5.69
CA ARG A 80 19.67 6.05 -4.56
C ARG A 80 19.81 4.70 -3.84
N ALA A 81 18.70 4.04 -3.56
CA ALA A 81 18.64 2.77 -2.82
C ALA A 81 19.14 1.57 -3.64
N TYR A 82 19.03 1.66 -4.96
CA TYR A 82 19.37 0.61 -5.91
C TYR A 82 20.23 1.23 -7.04
N PRO A 83 21.48 1.61 -6.77
CA PRO A 83 22.33 2.30 -7.74
C PRO A 83 22.80 1.34 -8.85
N SER A 84 22.05 1.29 -9.95
CA SER A 84 22.34 0.43 -11.11
C SER A 84 21.86 1.08 -12.42
N ARG A 85 22.00 0.37 -13.54
CA ARG A 85 21.81 0.89 -14.92
C ARG A 85 20.41 0.68 -15.51
N TYR A 86 19.43 0.29 -14.70
CA TYR A 86 18.06 0.11 -15.21
C TYR A 86 17.45 1.43 -15.70
N VAL A 87 16.44 1.32 -16.54
CA VAL A 87 15.61 2.45 -16.97
C VAL A 87 14.41 2.58 -16.03
N SER A 88 14.26 3.73 -15.38
CA SER A 88 13.06 4.04 -14.61
C SER A 88 11.84 4.22 -15.53
N LEU A 89 10.74 3.56 -15.20
CA LEU A 89 9.45 3.68 -15.87
C LEU A 89 8.47 4.43 -14.96
N ASP A 90 8.39 5.73 -15.17
CA ASP A 90 7.55 6.67 -14.42
C ASP A 90 6.08 6.59 -14.90
N HIS A 91 5.49 5.40 -14.79
CA HIS A 91 4.25 5.03 -15.47
C HIS A 91 3.06 4.77 -14.54
N GLY A 92 3.28 4.71 -13.22
CA GLY A 92 2.31 4.19 -12.26
C GLY A 92 2.53 2.70 -11.99
N TYR A 93 1.94 2.19 -10.91
CA TYR A 93 1.91 0.76 -10.65
C TYR A 93 0.71 0.12 -11.34
N PRO A 94 0.92 -0.92 -12.19
CA PRO A 94 -0.18 -1.64 -12.84
C PRO A 94 -1.29 -2.13 -11.92
N ARG A 95 -0.96 -2.46 -10.66
CA ARG A 95 -1.94 -2.91 -9.66
C ARG A 95 -2.94 -1.80 -9.28
N ASN A 96 -2.50 -0.54 -9.30
CA ASN A 96 -3.32 0.62 -8.93
C ASN A 96 -4.29 1.03 -10.05
N ASP A 97 -4.20 0.44 -11.25
CA ASP A 97 -5.10 0.78 -12.36
C ASP A 97 -6.58 0.56 -11.98
N VAL A 98 -6.85 -0.47 -11.17
CA VAL A 98 -8.21 -0.82 -10.72
C VAL A 98 -8.88 0.31 -9.92
N TYR A 99 -8.11 1.20 -9.29
CA TYR A 99 -8.65 2.36 -8.57
C TYR A 99 -9.24 3.44 -9.47
N TYR A 100 -9.01 3.36 -10.77
CA TYR A 100 -9.57 4.28 -11.77
C TYR A 100 -10.44 3.58 -12.81
N THR A 101 -10.45 2.24 -12.84
CA THR A 101 -11.26 1.46 -13.80
C THR A 101 -12.42 0.70 -13.15
N ALA A 102 -12.40 0.44 -11.84
CA ALA A 102 -13.49 -0.25 -11.17
C ALA A 102 -14.74 0.63 -11.07
N GLY A 103 -15.91 0.03 -11.34
CA GLY A 103 -17.21 0.65 -11.17
C GLY A 103 -17.92 0.24 -9.89
N ALA A 104 -19.15 0.74 -9.72
CA ALA A 104 -19.98 0.44 -8.57
C ALA A 104 -20.33 -1.07 -8.45
N ALA A 105 -20.43 -1.78 -9.59
CA ALA A 105 -20.75 -3.20 -9.60
C ALA A 105 -19.63 -4.06 -8.99
N GLU A 106 -18.38 -3.79 -9.34
CA GLU A 106 -17.22 -4.46 -8.76
C GLU A 106 -17.11 -4.20 -7.26
N ILE A 107 -17.34 -2.97 -6.82
CA ILE A 107 -17.31 -2.60 -5.40
C ILE A 107 -18.38 -3.36 -4.60
N ARG A 108 -19.62 -3.40 -5.09
CA ARG A 108 -20.70 -4.19 -4.47
C ARG A 108 -20.35 -5.67 -4.40
N ALA A 109 -19.81 -6.24 -5.48
CA ALA A 109 -19.42 -7.65 -5.53
C ALA A 109 -18.29 -8.00 -4.55
N VAL A 110 -17.30 -7.11 -4.38
CA VAL A 110 -16.25 -7.30 -3.37
C VAL A 110 -16.85 -7.24 -1.96
N ARG A 111 -17.71 -6.24 -1.68
CA ARG A 111 -18.35 -6.07 -0.37
C ARG A 111 -19.24 -7.27 0.00
N GLU A 112 -19.98 -7.80 -0.96
CA GLU A 112 -20.76 -9.03 -0.78
C GLU A 112 -19.87 -10.23 -0.46
N ARG A 113 -18.78 -10.44 -1.21
CA ARG A 113 -17.81 -11.52 -0.93
C ARG A 113 -17.17 -11.41 0.45
N LEU A 114 -16.97 -10.19 0.94
CA LEU A 114 -16.42 -9.90 2.27
C LEU A 114 -17.49 -9.97 3.38
N GLY A 115 -18.76 -10.23 3.06
CA GLY A 115 -19.86 -10.30 4.03
C GLY A 115 -20.27 -8.93 4.60
N ILE A 116 -19.97 -7.84 3.88
CA ILE A 116 -20.28 -6.48 4.30
C ILE A 116 -21.70 -6.15 3.85
N ALA A 117 -22.64 -6.07 4.80
CA ALA A 117 -24.03 -5.75 4.49
C ALA A 117 -24.17 -4.32 3.91
N PRO A 118 -25.21 -4.07 3.08
CA PRO A 118 -25.51 -2.74 2.56
C PRO A 118 -25.61 -1.70 3.68
N GLY A 119 -25.11 -0.49 3.43
CA GLY A 119 -25.13 0.62 4.39
C GLY A 119 -24.10 0.55 5.52
N ARG A 120 -23.43 -0.59 5.74
CA ARG A 120 -22.39 -0.68 6.77
C ARG A 120 -21.09 0.00 6.35
N ARG A 121 -20.51 0.81 7.21
CA ARG A 121 -19.19 1.42 7.02
C ARG A 121 -18.09 0.37 7.17
N ALA A 122 -17.16 0.29 6.25
CA ALA A 122 -16.00 -0.59 6.30
C ALA A 122 -14.72 0.18 6.61
N VAL A 123 -14.08 -0.16 7.74
CA VAL A 123 -12.77 0.37 8.13
C VAL A 123 -11.72 -0.70 7.82
N LEU A 124 -10.83 -0.43 6.87
CA LEU A 124 -9.68 -1.30 6.60
C LEU A 124 -8.56 -0.95 7.56
N TYR A 125 -8.25 -1.84 8.50
CA TYR A 125 -7.10 -1.72 9.39
C TYR A 125 -5.94 -2.58 8.87
N ALA A 126 -4.86 -1.94 8.41
CA ALA A 126 -3.72 -2.59 7.78
C ALA A 126 -2.38 -2.09 8.37
N PRO A 127 -1.99 -2.55 9.58
CA PRO A 127 -0.73 -2.15 10.21
C PRO A 127 0.50 -2.84 9.58
N THR A 128 1.67 -2.23 9.77
CA THR A 128 2.96 -2.76 9.30
C THR A 128 3.51 -3.82 10.24
N HIS A 129 4.21 -4.83 9.72
CA HIS A 129 4.99 -5.75 10.54
C HIS A 129 6.13 -5.03 11.29
N ARG A 130 6.42 -5.42 12.54
CA ARG A 130 7.52 -4.86 13.34
C ARG A 130 8.69 -5.84 13.41
N ASP A 131 9.72 -5.58 12.61
CA ASP A 131 10.91 -6.45 12.54
C ASP A 131 11.76 -6.44 13.84
N TYR A 132 11.53 -5.45 14.72
CA TYR A 132 12.19 -5.31 16.02
C TYR A 132 11.41 -5.92 17.19
N GLU A 133 10.22 -6.48 16.95
CA GLU A 133 9.47 -7.22 17.95
C GLU A 133 9.66 -8.72 17.75
N ALA A 134 9.87 -9.46 18.85
CA ALA A 134 10.11 -10.91 18.78
C ALA A 134 8.87 -11.71 18.31
N GLY A 135 7.69 -11.10 18.36
CA GLY A 135 6.43 -11.65 17.90
C GLY A 135 5.44 -10.53 17.62
N TRP A 136 4.25 -10.89 17.11
CA TRP A 136 3.23 -9.90 16.83
C TRP A 136 2.63 -9.35 18.14
N THR A 137 2.72 -8.04 18.33
CA THR A 137 2.03 -7.34 19.41
C THR A 137 0.79 -6.63 18.87
N PRO A 138 -0.40 -6.93 19.41
CA PRO A 138 -1.63 -6.23 19.07
C PRO A 138 -1.50 -4.75 19.46
N ARG A 139 -1.66 -3.87 18.48
CA ARG A 139 -1.59 -2.40 18.69
C ARG A 139 -2.93 -1.81 19.13
N LEU A 140 -4.01 -2.54 18.88
CA LEU A 140 -5.38 -2.14 19.18
C LEU A 140 -6.10 -3.30 19.85
N ASP A 141 -6.86 -2.99 20.90
CA ASP A 141 -8.00 -3.79 21.33
C ASP A 141 -9.13 -3.59 20.31
N LEU A 142 -9.12 -4.45 19.31
CA LEU A 142 -10.11 -4.46 18.23
C LEU A 142 -11.53 -4.73 18.73
N ALA A 143 -11.69 -5.40 19.87
CA ALA A 143 -13.01 -5.64 20.43
C ALA A 143 -13.58 -4.34 21.02
N ALA A 144 -12.81 -3.67 21.87
CA ALA A 144 -13.18 -2.37 22.43
C ALA A 144 -13.38 -1.30 21.33
N LEU A 145 -12.54 -1.32 20.28
CA LEU A 145 -12.71 -0.43 19.13
C LEU A 145 -14.01 -0.73 18.39
N SER A 146 -14.25 -2.00 18.03
CA SER A 146 -15.48 -2.43 17.36
C SER A 146 -16.70 -1.97 18.14
N ASP A 147 -16.76 -2.24 19.44
CA ASP A 147 -17.88 -1.87 20.31
C ASP A 147 -18.19 -0.38 20.27
N ARG A 148 -17.16 0.49 20.33
CA ARG A 148 -17.33 1.94 20.26
C ARG A 148 -17.74 2.47 18.89
N LEU A 149 -17.39 1.78 17.80
CA LEU A 149 -17.80 2.13 16.44
C LEU A 149 -19.24 1.71 16.11
N GLY A 150 -19.87 0.91 16.96
CA GLY A 150 -21.25 0.47 16.81
C GLY A 150 -21.46 -0.65 15.79
N GLU A 151 -22.72 -1.02 15.59
CA GLU A 151 -23.13 -2.14 14.72
C GLU A 151 -23.04 -1.80 13.23
N ASP A 152 -23.16 -0.51 12.88
CA ASP A 152 -23.11 -0.03 11.49
C ASP A 152 -21.69 -0.04 10.90
N THR A 153 -20.67 -0.37 11.70
CA THR A 153 -19.27 -0.44 11.26
C THR A 153 -18.74 -1.87 11.28
N VAL A 154 -18.00 -2.25 10.23
CA VAL A 154 -17.20 -3.47 10.15
C VAL A 154 -15.72 -3.12 10.07
N LEU A 155 -14.91 -3.82 10.87
CA LEU A 155 -13.45 -3.75 10.81
C LEU A 155 -12.93 -4.86 9.90
N LEU A 156 -12.34 -4.48 8.76
CA LEU A 156 -11.57 -5.39 7.90
C LEU A 156 -10.12 -5.34 8.37
N VAL A 157 -9.63 -6.40 9.00
CA VAL A 157 -8.30 -6.38 9.62
C VAL A 157 -7.33 -7.20 8.77
N ARG A 158 -6.30 -6.53 8.23
CA ARG A 158 -5.21 -7.11 7.43
C ARG A 158 -3.91 -7.08 8.25
N GLY A 159 -3.79 -8.02 9.18
CA GLY A 159 -2.60 -8.25 10.00
C GLY A 159 -2.23 -9.73 10.05
N HIS A 160 -0.98 -10.07 9.74
CA HIS A 160 -0.53 -11.46 9.74
C HIS A 160 -0.71 -12.09 11.13
N TYR A 161 -1.55 -13.13 11.17
CA TYR A 161 -1.91 -13.97 12.32
C TYR A 161 -2.84 -13.30 13.33
N PHE A 162 -4.13 -13.49 13.11
CA PHE A 162 -5.13 -13.30 14.14
C PHE A 162 -4.99 -14.39 15.19
N TYR A 163 -5.20 -14.02 16.44
CA TYR A 163 -5.17 -14.91 17.59
C TYR A 163 -5.92 -16.22 17.37
N ASP A 164 -5.16 -17.31 17.24
CA ASP A 164 -5.69 -18.66 17.38
C ASP A 164 -5.88 -18.96 18.87
N GLY A 165 -7.07 -18.60 19.36
CA GLY A 165 -7.52 -18.96 20.70
C GLY A 165 -9.04 -18.97 20.77
N ALA A 166 -9.63 -20.15 21.02
CA ALA A 166 -11.08 -20.40 21.03
C ALA A 166 -11.90 -19.58 22.06
N ALA A 167 -11.24 -18.78 22.91
CA ALA A 167 -11.84 -17.94 23.94
C ALA A 167 -11.57 -16.42 23.75
N SER A 168 -11.07 -15.99 22.59
CA SER A 168 -10.86 -14.56 22.31
C SER A 168 -12.21 -13.84 22.10
N PRO A 169 -12.44 -12.64 22.67
CA PRO A 169 -13.60 -11.77 22.39
C PRO A 169 -13.84 -11.55 20.89
N LEU A 170 -12.79 -11.64 20.08
CA LEU A 170 -12.86 -11.57 18.62
C LEU A 170 -13.69 -12.70 18.00
N THR A 171 -13.86 -13.84 18.68
CA THR A 171 -14.66 -14.96 18.20
C THR A 171 -16.14 -14.58 18.08
N GLY A 172 -16.67 -13.82 19.05
CA GLY A 172 -18.03 -13.30 19.01
C GLY A 172 -18.22 -12.28 17.89
N LEU A 173 -17.28 -11.34 17.78
CA LEU A 173 -17.30 -10.29 16.74
C LEU A 173 -17.11 -10.83 15.32
N ARG A 174 -16.38 -11.94 15.16
CA ARG A 174 -16.26 -12.68 13.90
C ARG A 174 -17.58 -13.32 13.51
N ARG A 175 -18.27 -13.97 14.46
CA ARG A 175 -19.58 -14.58 14.21
C ARG A 175 -20.64 -13.54 13.85
N SER A 176 -20.58 -12.35 14.43
CA SER A 176 -21.50 -11.25 14.09
C SER A 176 -21.08 -10.46 12.84
N GLY A 177 -19.91 -10.74 12.24
CA GLY A 177 -19.42 -10.01 11.07
C GLY A 177 -19.05 -8.55 11.38
N ARG A 178 -18.71 -8.21 12.63
CA ARG A 178 -18.22 -6.88 13.01
C ARG A 178 -16.70 -6.74 12.88
N VAL A 179 -15.98 -7.87 12.95
CA VAL A 179 -14.56 -7.95 12.63
C VAL A 179 -14.35 -9.08 11.62
N VAL A 180 -13.79 -8.74 10.47
CA VAL A 180 -13.49 -9.68 9.38
C VAL A 180 -11.98 -9.77 9.22
N ASP A 181 -11.46 -10.99 9.27
CA ASP A 181 -10.07 -11.28 8.96
C ASP A 181 -9.88 -11.32 7.45
N VAL A 182 -9.05 -10.40 6.94
CA VAL A 182 -8.73 -10.27 5.51
C VAL A 182 -7.23 -10.41 5.25
N SER A 183 -6.49 -11.02 6.17
CA SER A 183 -5.03 -11.14 6.07
C SER A 183 -4.56 -12.06 4.95
N SER A 184 -5.35 -13.07 4.61
CA SER A 184 -5.10 -14.00 3.50
C SER A 184 -5.80 -13.59 2.20
N TYR A 185 -6.51 -12.45 2.19
CA TYR A 185 -7.27 -12.01 1.03
C TYR A 185 -6.33 -11.37 0.01
N ASP A 186 -6.34 -11.84 -1.23
CA ASP A 186 -5.70 -11.17 -2.35
C ASP A 186 -6.68 -11.13 -3.54
N PRO A 187 -6.70 -10.03 -4.32
CA PRO A 187 -5.81 -8.86 -4.26
C PRO A 187 -6.15 -7.84 -3.15
N VAL A 188 -5.16 -7.08 -2.66
CA VAL A 188 -5.36 -6.06 -1.61
C VAL A 188 -6.16 -4.85 -2.12
N GLU A 189 -6.08 -4.59 -3.41
CA GLU A 189 -6.74 -3.48 -4.09
C GLU A 189 -8.26 -3.60 -3.99
N GLU A 190 -8.79 -4.82 -3.96
CA GLU A 190 -10.21 -5.08 -3.72
C GLU A 190 -10.61 -4.70 -2.29
N LEU A 191 -9.76 -4.96 -1.28
CA LEU A 191 -10.01 -4.49 0.08
C LEU A 191 -10.04 -2.96 0.16
N CYS A 192 -9.13 -2.30 -0.56
CA CYS A 192 -9.11 -0.85 -0.66
C CYS A 192 -10.38 -0.30 -1.34
N LEU A 193 -10.86 -0.95 -2.41
CA LEU A 193 -12.10 -0.60 -3.08
C LEU A 193 -13.34 -0.78 -2.19
N ALA A 194 -13.35 -1.80 -1.34
CA ALA A 194 -14.46 -2.08 -0.43
C ALA A 194 -14.51 -1.16 0.80
N ALA A 195 -13.39 -0.55 1.16
CA ALA A 195 -13.24 0.26 2.37
C ALA A 195 -13.71 1.72 2.18
N ASP A 196 -14.30 2.25 3.24
CA ASP A 196 -14.70 3.65 3.37
C ASP A 196 -13.56 4.51 3.94
N VAL A 197 -12.71 3.90 4.77
CA VAL A 197 -11.53 4.53 5.39
C VAL A 197 -10.43 3.50 5.61
N LEU A 198 -9.20 3.93 5.39
CA LEU A 198 -8.00 3.17 5.74
C LEU A 198 -7.47 3.65 7.09
N VAL A 199 -7.29 2.74 8.04
CA VAL A 199 -6.47 2.93 9.23
C VAL A 199 -5.18 2.14 9.02
N THR A 200 -4.05 2.84 9.01
CA THR A 200 -2.74 2.21 8.85
C THR A 200 -1.71 2.96 9.69
N ASP A 201 -0.46 2.55 9.63
CA ASP A 201 0.65 3.17 10.35
C ASP A 201 1.71 3.68 9.37
N TYR A 202 2.75 2.89 9.10
CA TYR A 202 3.91 3.23 8.26
C TYR A 202 3.93 2.39 6.97
N SER A 203 2.78 1.82 6.62
CA SER A 203 2.65 0.91 5.48
C SER A 203 2.61 1.68 4.17
N SER A 204 3.21 1.14 3.12
CA SER A 204 3.16 1.73 1.79
C SER A 204 1.75 1.70 1.18
N ILE A 205 0.81 0.94 1.74
CA ILE A 205 -0.58 0.89 1.27
C ILE A 205 -1.27 2.26 1.30
N MET A 206 -0.84 3.18 2.17
CA MET A 206 -1.41 4.55 2.20
C MET A 206 -1.18 5.31 0.90
N PHE A 207 -0.06 5.07 0.21
CA PHE A 207 0.24 5.71 -1.07
C PHE A 207 -0.67 5.19 -2.18
N ASP A 208 -0.92 3.88 -2.18
CA ASP A 208 -1.82 3.24 -3.14
C ASP A 208 -3.28 3.68 -2.89
N TYR A 209 -3.74 3.61 -1.64
CA TYR A 209 -5.10 3.98 -1.24
C TYR A 209 -5.42 5.45 -1.49
N ALA A 210 -4.41 6.34 -1.43
CA ALA A 210 -4.59 7.76 -1.73
C ALA A 210 -5.07 8.01 -3.18
N ASN A 211 -4.85 7.07 -4.11
CA ASN A 211 -5.41 7.15 -5.46
C ASN A 211 -6.94 7.16 -5.48
N LEU A 212 -7.59 6.52 -4.49
CA LEU A 212 -9.05 6.51 -4.36
C LEU A 212 -9.64 7.83 -3.86
N ASP A 213 -8.80 8.78 -3.43
CA ASP A 213 -9.21 10.02 -2.76
C ASP A 213 -10.10 9.82 -1.52
N ARG A 214 -9.93 8.67 -0.86
CA ARG A 214 -10.68 8.31 0.34
C ARG A 214 -9.89 8.62 1.59
N PRO A 215 -10.56 8.81 2.74
CA PRO A 215 -9.86 9.14 3.96
C PRO A 215 -8.89 8.08 4.47
N ILE A 216 -7.81 8.55 5.07
CA ILE A 216 -6.74 7.75 5.67
C ILE A 216 -6.51 8.30 7.08
N VAL A 217 -6.43 7.42 8.06
CA VAL A 217 -6.04 7.74 9.45
C VAL A 217 -4.75 7.00 9.75
N ILE A 218 -3.75 7.72 10.27
CA ILE A 218 -2.48 7.14 10.66
C ILE A 218 -2.51 6.84 12.16
N HIS A 219 -2.30 5.59 12.55
CA HIS A 219 -2.10 5.17 13.94
C HIS A 219 -0.59 4.94 14.17
N ALA A 220 0.07 5.96 14.73
CA ALA A 220 1.52 6.05 14.89
C ALA A 220 1.93 5.98 16.37
N ASP A 221 1.61 4.87 17.03
CA ASP A 221 1.83 4.64 18.47
C ASP A 221 3.31 4.39 18.85
N ASP A 222 4.16 4.00 17.89
CA ASP A 222 5.60 3.77 18.08
C ASP A 222 6.50 4.49 17.06
N TRP A 223 6.09 5.68 16.60
CA TRP A 223 6.77 6.40 15.51
C TRP A 223 8.26 6.64 15.75
N GLU A 224 8.62 7.03 16.98
CA GLU A 224 10.01 7.27 17.39
C GLU A 224 10.87 6.01 17.22
N THR A 225 10.34 4.87 17.66
CA THR A 225 11.00 3.57 17.54
C THR A 225 11.14 3.18 16.08
N TYR A 226 10.05 3.30 15.30
CA TYR A 226 10.06 2.91 13.90
C TYR A 226 11.05 3.75 13.08
N ARG A 227 11.04 5.09 13.23
CA ARG A 227 11.96 5.96 12.48
C ARG A 227 13.41 5.63 12.79
N THR A 228 13.71 5.32 14.05
CA THR A 228 15.08 5.11 14.53
C THR A 228 15.61 3.75 14.07
N THR A 229 14.76 2.73 14.09
CA THR A 229 15.13 1.35 13.75
C THR A 229 15.18 1.10 12.24
N ARG A 230 14.17 1.58 11.49
CA ARG A 230 14.05 1.31 10.04
C ARG A 230 14.61 2.43 9.18
N GLY A 231 14.69 3.65 9.72
CA GLY A 231 14.95 4.84 8.92
C GLY A 231 13.76 5.19 8.02
N VAL A 232 13.49 6.48 7.85
CA VAL A 232 12.43 6.96 6.96
C VAL A 232 12.93 8.03 5.99
N TYR A 233 12.27 8.16 4.86
CA TYR A 233 12.58 9.16 3.84
C TYR A 233 12.01 10.55 4.16
N PHE A 234 10.92 10.61 4.93
CA PHE A 234 10.28 11.85 5.37
C PHE A 234 9.51 11.63 6.69
N ASP A 235 9.08 12.71 7.34
CA ASP A 235 8.29 12.62 8.57
C ASP A 235 6.82 12.40 8.25
N LEU A 236 6.36 11.15 8.43
CA LEU A 236 4.96 10.81 8.16
C LEU A 236 3.99 11.54 9.09
N THR A 237 4.36 11.79 10.35
CA THR A 237 3.44 12.42 11.31
C THR A 237 3.24 13.91 11.03
N ALA A 238 4.21 14.55 10.36
CA ALA A 238 4.12 15.92 9.89
C ALA A 238 3.44 16.05 8.51
N GLU A 239 3.59 15.04 7.66
CA GLU A 239 3.10 15.02 6.27
C GLU A 239 2.00 13.97 6.02
N ALA A 240 1.21 13.65 7.05
CA ALA A 240 0.23 12.58 7.00
C ALA A 240 -0.90 12.88 5.98
N PRO A 241 -1.46 11.85 5.32
CA PRO A 241 -2.62 12.00 4.42
C PRO A 241 -3.96 12.25 5.15
N GLY A 242 -3.93 12.48 6.46
CA GLY A 242 -5.11 12.67 7.31
C GLY A 242 -4.72 12.72 8.79
N PRO A 243 -5.70 12.58 9.71
CA PRO A 243 -5.44 12.63 11.14
C PRO A 243 -4.45 11.57 11.62
N VAL A 244 -3.67 11.93 12.64
CA VAL A 244 -2.69 11.04 13.28
C VAL A 244 -3.13 10.76 14.71
N ALA A 245 -3.34 9.49 15.04
CA ALA A 245 -3.54 9.00 16.39
C ALA A 245 -2.25 8.36 16.90
N ARG A 246 -1.89 8.61 18.16
CA ARG A 246 -0.79 7.94 18.87
C ARG A 246 -1.31 6.94 19.91
N THR A 247 -2.62 6.96 20.17
CA THR A 247 -3.27 6.02 21.08
C THR A 247 -4.58 5.50 20.49
N GLN A 248 -5.06 4.36 21.00
CA GLN A 248 -6.37 3.84 20.64
C GLN A 248 -7.52 4.81 20.98
N GLU A 249 -7.41 5.56 22.08
CA GLU A 249 -8.45 6.53 22.45
C GLU A 249 -8.56 7.65 21.43
N GLU A 250 -7.42 8.21 20.99
CA GLU A 250 -7.37 9.20 19.92
C GLU A 250 -7.92 8.64 18.60
N LEU A 251 -7.51 7.42 18.23
CA LEU A 251 -8.00 6.75 17.02
C LEU A 251 -9.53 6.58 17.07
N THR A 252 -10.04 6.11 18.21
CA THR A 252 -11.47 5.88 18.37
C THR A 252 -12.22 7.21 18.30
N GLY A 253 -11.72 8.24 18.99
CA GLY A 253 -12.28 9.59 18.95
C GLY A 253 -12.36 10.13 17.52
N ILE A 254 -11.28 10.00 16.74
CA ILE A 254 -11.26 10.39 15.32
C ILE A 254 -12.37 9.67 14.57
N LEU A 255 -12.46 8.34 14.67
CA LEU A 255 -13.41 7.53 13.92
C LEU A 255 -14.88 7.75 14.32
N THR A 256 -15.17 8.02 15.61
CA THR A 256 -16.53 8.24 16.11
C THR A 256 -17.04 9.67 15.93
N THR A 257 -16.14 10.65 15.81
CA THR A 257 -16.51 12.07 15.60
C THR A 257 -16.48 12.48 14.13
N ASP A 258 -16.17 11.54 13.23
CA ASP A 258 -15.95 11.78 11.80
C ASP A 258 -14.89 12.84 11.47
N ALA A 259 -13.96 13.13 12.41
CA ALA A 259 -12.84 14.05 12.19
C ALA A 259 -11.94 13.63 11.00
N TRP A 260 -11.96 12.35 10.64
CA TRP A 260 -11.29 11.82 9.45
C TRP A 260 -11.89 12.28 8.12
N ARG A 261 -13.08 12.89 8.13
CA ARG A 261 -13.76 13.46 6.96
C ARG A 261 -13.74 15.00 6.93
N ASP A 262 -13.09 15.65 7.91
CA ASP A 262 -13.13 17.10 8.01
C ASP A 262 -12.30 17.80 6.92
N GLU A 263 -12.42 19.13 6.85
CA GLU A 263 -11.72 19.95 5.85
C GLU A 263 -10.19 19.85 5.97
N ASN A 264 -9.66 19.66 7.19
CA ASN A 264 -8.23 19.53 7.42
C ASN A 264 -7.73 18.18 6.90
N ALA A 265 -8.45 17.10 7.16
CA ALA A 265 -8.18 15.77 6.63
C ALA A 265 -8.25 15.76 5.09
N ALA A 266 -9.23 16.44 4.50
CA ALA A 266 -9.32 16.60 3.05
C ALA A 266 -8.14 17.39 2.46
N LYS A 267 -7.74 18.50 3.09
CA LYS A 267 -6.56 19.30 2.68
C LYS A 267 -5.27 18.50 2.78
N ALA A 268 -5.06 17.79 3.89
CA ALA A 268 -3.89 16.93 4.10
C ALA A 268 -3.81 15.85 3.02
N ARG A 269 -4.93 15.15 2.76
CA ARG A 269 -5.03 14.16 1.69
C ARG A 269 -4.73 14.75 0.31
N ALA A 270 -5.24 15.95 0.00
CA ALA A 270 -4.98 16.60 -1.28
C ALA A 270 -3.50 16.96 -1.48
N VAL A 271 -2.79 17.43 -0.43
CA VAL A 271 -1.34 17.65 -0.48
C VAL A 271 -0.61 16.33 -0.73
N PHE A 272 -0.97 15.28 0.01
CA PHE A 272 -0.36 13.97 -0.11
C PHE A 272 -0.54 13.37 -1.51
N ARG A 273 -1.76 13.43 -2.06
CA ARG A 273 -2.07 12.96 -3.42
C ARG A 273 -1.27 13.69 -4.49
N ARG A 274 -1.12 15.01 -4.38
CA ARG A 274 -0.29 15.79 -5.32
C ARG A 274 1.17 15.33 -5.32
N ARG A 275 1.68 14.84 -4.19
CA ARG A 275 3.07 14.39 -4.06
C ARG A 275 3.27 12.93 -4.49
N PHE A 276 2.32 12.05 -4.17
CA PHE A 276 2.52 10.60 -4.27
C PHE A 276 1.64 9.87 -5.27
N CYS A 277 0.55 10.47 -5.75
CA CYS A 277 -0.31 9.88 -6.79
C CYS A 277 0.06 10.49 -8.15
N GLU A 278 1.34 10.59 -8.49
CA GLU A 278 1.78 11.36 -9.66
C GLU A 278 1.45 10.64 -10.98
N TYR A 279 1.66 9.32 -11.07
CA TYR A 279 1.61 8.60 -12.35
C TYR A 279 0.42 7.62 -12.50
N ASP A 280 -0.21 7.20 -11.41
CA ASP A 280 -1.34 6.25 -11.43
C ASP A 280 -2.63 6.90 -11.96
N ASP A 281 -3.10 6.48 -13.14
CA ASP A 281 -4.31 7.03 -13.79
C ASP A 281 -5.24 5.99 -14.45
N GLY A 282 -5.03 4.70 -14.14
CA GLY A 282 -5.80 3.60 -14.76
C GLY A 282 -5.16 2.99 -16.01
N ARG A 283 -3.98 3.48 -16.43
CA ARG A 283 -3.31 3.05 -17.67
C ARG A 283 -1.84 2.69 -17.48
N ALA A 284 -1.40 2.43 -16.25
CA ALA A 284 -0.02 2.08 -15.94
C ALA A 284 0.38 0.76 -16.61
N ALA A 285 -0.48 -0.27 -16.55
CA ALA A 285 -0.23 -1.54 -17.23
C ALA A 285 -0.08 -1.36 -18.75
N GLU A 286 -0.91 -0.52 -19.36
CA GLU A 286 -0.84 -0.22 -20.80
C GLU A 286 0.49 0.43 -21.18
N ARG A 287 0.93 1.44 -20.42
CA ARG A 287 2.22 2.12 -20.65
C ARG A 287 3.39 1.15 -20.54
N VAL A 288 3.44 0.33 -19.48
CA VAL A 288 4.50 -0.67 -19.29
C VAL A 288 4.50 -1.70 -20.43
N VAL A 289 3.33 -2.21 -20.82
CA VAL A 289 3.21 -3.19 -21.93
C VAL A 289 3.73 -2.59 -23.24
N ARG A 290 3.24 -1.41 -23.61
CA ARG A 290 3.65 -0.72 -24.85
C ARG A 290 5.14 -0.42 -24.86
N ARG A 291 5.69 0.08 -23.76
CA ARG A 291 7.09 0.45 -23.65
C ARG A 291 8.05 -0.73 -23.69
N VAL A 292 7.75 -1.79 -22.94
CA VAL A 292 8.69 -2.89 -22.68
C VAL A 292 8.50 -4.06 -23.65
N PHE A 293 7.25 -4.42 -23.94
CA PHE A 293 6.93 -5.62 -24.69
C PHE A 293 6.74 -5.33 -26.17
N LEU A 294 6.17 -4.18 -26.51
CA LEU A 294 5.94 -3.75 -27.89
C LEU A 294 7.05 -2.83 -28.42
N GLY A 295 7.97 -2.37 -27.56
CA GLY A 295 9.11 -1.54 -27.95
C GLY A 295 8.72 -0.15 -28.47
N GLN A 296 7.56 0.36 -28.06
CA GLN A 296 7.10 1.70 -28.44
C GLN A 296 7.90 2.78 -27.70
N ASP A 297 8.16 3.90 -28.38
CA ASP A 297 8.87 5.04 -27.83
C ASP A 297 8.02 5.79 -26.79
N GLU A 298 8.67 6.41 -25.81
CA GLU A 298 8.03 7.13 -24.70
C GLU A 298 7.01 8.18 -25.19
N ALA A 299 7.36 8.91 -26.25
CA ALA A 299 6.52 9.95 -26.84
C ALA A 299 5.22 9.43 -27.51
N SER A 300 5.14 8.11 -27.76
CA SER A 300 3.96 7.48 -28.36
C SER A 300 3.02 6.84 -27.32
N LEU A 301 3.45 6.80 -26.06
CA LEU A 301 2.65 6.25 -24.97
C LEU A 301 1.48 7.19 -24.65
N PRO A 302 0.36 6.64 -24.13
CA PRO A 302 -0.69 7.48 -23.57
C PRO A 302 -0.13 8.39 -22.46
N PRO A 303 -0.43 9.71 -22.48
CA PRO A 303 0.06 10.62 -21.45
C PRO A 303 -0.54 10.25 -20.09
N VAL A 304 0.19 10.58 -19.02
CA VAL A 304 -0.34 10.51 -17.66
C VAL A 304 -1.33 11.66 -17.46
N LEU A 305 -2.55 11.35 -17.06
CA LEU A 305 -3.55 12.38 -16.76
C LEU A 305 -3.18 13.13 -15.46
N PRO A 306 -3.32 14.46 -15.35
CA PRO A 306 -3.14 15.17 -14.09
C PRO A 306 -4.11 14.70 -12.99
N VAL A 307 -3.70 14.71 -11.72
CA VAL A 307 -4.51 14.22 -10.58
C VAL A 307 -5.92 14.83 -10.53
N GLY A 308 -6.06 16.11 -10.88
CA GLY A 308 -7.34 16.82 -10.87
C GLY A 308 -8.29 16.46 -12.03
N GLU A 309 -7.79 15.78 -13.06
CA GLU A 309 -8.55 15.33 -14.24
C GLU A 309 -8.96 13.85 -14.15
N ARG A 310 -8.55 13.15 -13.08
CA ARG A 310 -8.85 11.73 -12.87
C ARG A 310 -10.16 11.57 -12.11
N THR A 311 -10.88 10.51 -12.40
CA THR A 311 -12.04 10.07 -11.63
C THR A 311 -11.72 8.73 -10.98
N PRO A 312 -11.43 8.69 -9.68
CA PRO A 312 -11.27 7.43 -8.96
C PRO A 312 -12.57 6.62 -8.92
N ALA A 313 -12.45 5.34 -8.59
CA ALA A 313 -13.58 4.45 -8.40
C ALA A 313 -14.53 5.02 -7.32
N PRO A 314 -15.87 4.95 -7.53
CA PRO A 314 -16.85 5.55 -6.63
C PRO A 314 -16.68 4.99 -5.21
N THR A 315 -16.92 5.81 -4.20
CA THR A 315 -16.92 5.35 -2.81
C THR A 315 -17.95 4.22 -2.59
N PRO A 316 -17.79 3.39 -1.54
CA PRO A 316 -18.80 2.39 -1.22
C PRO A 316 -20.20 2.96 -1.00
N GLU A 317 -20.30 4.20 -0.50
CA GLU A 317 -21.55 4.95 -0.35
C GLU A 317 -22.16 5.34 -1.71
N GLU A 318 -21.36 5.83 -2.66
CA GLU A 318 -21.82 6.14 -4.02
C GLU A 318 -22.13 4.89 -4.86
N ALA A 319 -21.53 3.74 -4.50
CA ALA A 319 -21.75 2.46 -5.16
C ALA A 319 -22.94 1.67 -4.62
N ALA A 320 -23.54 2.09 -3.50
CA ALA A 320 -24.63 1.39 -2.82
C ALA A 320 -25.94 1.37 -3.61
#